data_AF-Q9A558-F1
#
_entry.id   AF-Q9A558-F1
#
_cell.length_a   1.000
_cell.length_b   1.000
_cell.length_c   1.000
_cell.angle_alpha   90.00
_cell.angle_beta   90.00
_cell.angle_gamma   90.00
#
_symmetry.space_group_name_H-M   'P 1'
#
loop_
_entity.id
_entity.type
_entity.pdbx_description
1 polymer ?
#
loop_
_entity_poly.entity_id
_entity_poly.type
_entity_poly.pdbx_seq_one_letter_code
_entity_poly.pdbx_strand_id
1 'polypeptide(L)'
;MGPAHKARDDGEGGWSMNSHPPLSVQTLNTLDRKAFTTALHFAFELSPWVVERAWDARPFASVETMHAAMMAVLDAASTADKLALIRAHPELAGKAAIAKQLTAESNAEQASAGLDKLTPDEFARFHALNAAYNTRFGFPFIICVRLNDKASILEAMAARLSNDEASEIAQAITQIGLISKLRLLDAVTH
;
A
#
# COMPACT_ATOMS: atom_id res chain seq x y z
N MET A 1 42.53 17.18 55.71
CA MET A 1 42.88 17.50 54.30
C MET A 1 43.22 16.19 53.61
N GLY A 2 42.42 15.79 52.63
CA GLY A 2 42.46 14.49 51.95
C GLY A 2 41.07 13.85 51.91
N PRO A 3 40.64 13.23 50.80
CA PRO A 3 39.47 13.68 50.03
C PRO A 3 38.31 12.66 49.99
N ALA A 4 37.09 13.11 49.65
CA ALA A 4 36.00 12.22 49.25
C ALA A 4 35.03 12.87 48.25
N HIS A 5 34.85 12.17 47.14
CA HIS A 5 33.72 12.13 46.21
C HIS A 5 33.23 13.41 45.50
N LYS A 6 33.45 13.44 44.18
CA LYS A 6 32.31 13.41 43.26
C LYS A 6 32.66 12.67 41.96
N ALA A 7 31.69 11.89 41.52
CA ALA A 7 31.76 10.90 40.46
C ALA A 7 31.95 11.51 39.07
N ARG A 8 32.52 10.70 38.17
CA ARG A 8 32.35 10.82 36.72
C ARG A 8 30.91 10.44 36.38
N ASP A 9 30.33 11.13 35.40
CA ASP A 9 29.45 10.45 34.46
C ASP A 9 29.63 11.12 33.09
N ASP A 10 30.21 10.32 32.18
CA ASP A 10 30.33 10.58 30.76
C ASP A 10 29.10 9.91 30.13
N GLY A 11 28.20 10.64 29.48
CA GLY A 11 27.07 9.96 28.85
C GLY A 11 26.00 10.84 28.21
N GLU A 12 25.97 10.76 26.88
CA GLU A 12 24.75 10.69 26.08
C GLU A 12 23.95 11.98 25.81
N GLY A 13 24.19 12.52 24.61
CA GLY A 13 23.22 13.31 23.87
C GLY A 13 23.14 12.79 22.44
N GLY A 14 22.77 11.51 22.29
CA GLY A 14 22.55 10.87 21.00
C GLY A 14 21.47 11.59 20.20
N TRP A 15 21.71 11.78 18.90
CA TRP A 15 20.78 12.39 17.95
C TRP A 15 19.38 11.79 18.07
N SER A 16 18.42 12.60 18.51
CA SER A 16 16.99 12.27 18.35
C SER A 16 16.65 12.35 16.86
N MET A 17 16.32 11.19 16.29
CA MET A 17 15.72 11.10 14.96
C MET A 17 14.47 11.96 14.90
N ASN A 18 14.40 12.82 13.88
CA ASN A 18 13.29 13.71 13.55
C ASN A 18 11.93 13.13 13.97
N SER A 19 11.38 13.65 15.06
CA SER A 19 9.99 13.42 15.45
C SER A 19 9.11 14.30 14.57
N HIS A 20 8.93 13.89 13.31
CA HIS A 20 7.82 14.44 12.53
C HIS A 20 6.53 14.15 13.32
N PRO A 21 5.66 15.15 13.55
CA PRO A 21 4.38 14.88 14.19
C PRO A 21 3.68 13.77 13.40
N PRO A 22 3.05 12.79 14.08
CA PRO A 22 2.26 11.77 13.40
C PRO A 22 1.30 12.47 12.43
N LEU A 23 1.22 11.96 11.20
CA LEU A 23 0.34 12.51 10.17
C LEU A 23 -1.09 12.47 10.68
N SER A 24 -1.64 13.58 11.13
CA SER A 24 -3.04 13.65 11.56
C SER A 24 -3.93 14.16 10.45
N VAL A 25 -5.21 13.76 10.47
CA VAL A 25 -6.21 14.28 9.53
C VAL A 25 -6.30 15.82 9.60
N GLN A 26 -6.20 16.42 10.78
CA GLN A 26 -6.21 17.88 10.95
C GLN A 26 -4.98 18.52 10.32
N THR A 27 -3.80 17.91 10.46
CA THR A 27 -2.59 18.41 9.80
C THR A 27 -2.77 18.37 8.29
N LEU A 28 -3.21 17.23 7.74
CA LEU A 28 -3.49 17.04 6.32
C LEU A 28 -4.53 18.04 5.76
N ASN A 29 -5.52 18.43 6.56
CA ASN A 29 -6.52 19.45 6.21
C ASN A 29 -5.95 20.88 6.09
N THR A 30 -4.74 21.15 6.59
CA THR A 30 -4.09 22.46 6.49
C THR A 30 -3.05 22.54 5.37
N LEU A 31 -2.62 21.39 4.84
CA LEU A 31 -1.60 21.33 3.78
C LEU A 31 -2.12 21.88 2.44
N ASP A 32 -1.22 22.49 1.67
CA ASP A 32 -1.45 22.73 0.25
C ASP A 32 -1.51 21.40 -0.54
N ARG A 33 -1.94 21.47 -1.81
CA ARG A 33 -2.15 20.28 -2.64
C ARG A 33 -0.89 19.44 -2.82
N LYS A 34 0.26 20.09 -3.01
CA LYS A 34 1.54 19.41 -3.23
C LYS A 34 1.98 18.70 -1.95
N ALA A 35 1.94 19.39 -0.81
CA ALA A 35 2.31 18.84 0.48
C ALA A 35 1.38 17.68 0.90
N PHE A 36 0.07 17.80 0.68
CA PHE A 36 -0.90 16.72 0.92
C PHE A 36 -0.62 15.48 0.06
N THR A 37 -0.37 15.70 -1.24
CA THR A 37 -0.07 14.61 -2.18
C THR A 37 1.23 13.89 -1.81
N THR A 38 2.28 14.65 -1.49
CA THR A 38 3.55 14.08 -1.00
C THR A 38 3.36 13.33 0.30
N ALA A 39 2.64 13.90 1.27
CA ALA A 39 2.44 13.30 2.58
C ALA A 39 1.69 11.96 2.53
N LEU A 40 0.89 11.72 1.47
CA LEU A 40 0.08 10.51 1.31
C LEU A 40 0.49 9.69 0.07
N HIS A 41 1.70 9.90 -0.47
CA HIS A 41 2.16 9.24 -1.70
C HIS A 41 2.16 7.71 -1.61
N PHE A 42 2.22 7.16 -0.39
CA PHE A 42 2.27 5.73 -0.11
C PHE A 42 0.89 5.04 -0.24
N ALA A 43 -0.21 5.81 -0.22
CA ALA A 43 -1.56 5.26 -0.13
C ALA A 43 -1.96 4.45 -1.37
N PHE A 44 -1.51 4.87 -2.56
CA PHE A 44 -1.77 4.20 -3.83
C PHE A 44 -0.46 3.97 -4.58
N GLU A 45 -0.21 2.72 -4.97
CA GLU A 45 1.06 2.30 -5.57
C GLU A 45 1.40 3.13 -6.82
N LEU A 46 2.49 3.91 -6.73
CA LEU A 46 3.02 4.80 -7.77
C LEU A 46 1.96 5.68 -8.46
N SER A 47 0.87 6.00 -7.76
CA SER A 47 -0.32 6.64 -8.33
C SER A 47 -0.78 7.84 -7.51
N PRO A 48 0.05 8.90 -7.39
CA PRO A 48 -0.26 10.07 -6.55
C PRO A 48 -1.50 10.84 -7.01
N TRP A 49 -1.91 10.67 -8.27
CA TRP A 49 -3.05 11.37 -8.87
C TRP A 49 -4.37 11.14 -8.11
N VAL A 50 -4.55 9.97 -7.47
CA VAL A 50 -5.76 9.64 -6.72
C VAL A 50 -5.87 10.57 -5.50
N VAL A 51 -4.76 10.69 -4.77
CA VAL A 51 -4.62 11.56 -3.60
C VAL A 51 -4.71 13.02 -4.01
N GLU A 52 -4.00 13.41 -5.07
CA GLU A 52 -3.99 14.78 -5.58
C GLU A 52 -5.39 15.28 -5.92
N ARG A 53 -6.18 14.49 -6.65
CA ARG A 53 -7.56 14.84 -7.02
C ARG A 53 -8.50 14.85 -5.82
N ALA A 54 -8.27 14.00 -4.81
CA ALA A 54 -9.10 13.98 -3.60
C ALA A 54 -8.91 15.23 -2.72
N TRP A 55 -7.82 15.98 -2.88
CA TRP A 55 -7.49 17.16 -2.07
C TRP A 55 -8.59 18.23 -2.05
N ASP A 56 -9.34 18.38 -3.15
CA ASP A 56 -10.42 19.36 -3.28
C ASP A 56 -11.65 19.04 -2.41
N ALA A 57 -11.76 17.82 -1.88
CA ALA A 57 -12.88 17.39 -1.01
C ALA A 57 -12.67 17.70 0.48
N ARG A 58 -11.54 18.32 0.84
CA ARG A 58 -11.23 18.74 2.22
C ARG A 58 -12.17 19.86 2.68
N PRO A 59 -12.38 20.02 4.00
CA PRO A 59 -11.75 19.27 5.08
C PRO A 59 -12.37 17.90 5.32
N PHE A 60 -11.54 16.94 5.71
CA PHE A 60 -11.99 15.60 6.13
C PHE A 60 -12.19 15.54 7.64
N ALA A 61 -13.21 14.82 8.09
CA ALA A 61 -13.49 14.62 9.52
C ALA A 61 -12.67 13.47 10.12
N SER A 62 -12.32 12.48 9.30
CA SER A 62 -11.60 11.27 9.72
C SER A 62 -10.85 10.63 8.55
N VAL A 63 -10.00 9.63 8.85
CA VAL A 63 -9.31 8.82 7.83
C VAL A 63 -10.31 8.14 6.90
N GLU A 64 -11.45 7.68 7.43
CA GLU A 64 -12.52 7.05 6.64
C GLU A 64 -13.13 8.03 5.63
N THR A 65 -13.42 9.27 6.04
CA THR A 65 -13.99 10.28 5.11
C THR A 65 -12.97 10.70 4.05
N MET A 66 -11.68 10.74 4.39
CA MET A 66 -10.60 11.02 3.45
C MET A 66 -10.43 9.87 2.44
N HIS A 67 -10.42 8.62 2.92
CA HIS A 67 -10.35 7.44 2.07
C HIS A 67 -11.57 7.34 1.15
N ALA A 68 -12.77 7.62 1.66
CA ALA A 68 -13.98 7.66 0.84
C ALA A 68 -13.90 8.69 -0.30
N ALA A 69 -13.31 9.87 -0.06
CA ALA A 69 -13.07 10.86 -1.11
C ALA A 69 -12.09 10.35 -2.18
N MET A 70 -11.04 9.61 -1.78
CA MET A 70 -10.11 8.95 -2.71
C MET A 70 -10.80 7.85 -3.52
N MET A 71 -11.69 7.08 -2.91
CA MET A 71 -12.48 6.06 -3.62
C MET A 71 -13.46 6.69 -4.61
N ALA A 72 -14.08 7.82 -4.28
CA ALA A 72 -14.93 8.56 -5.21
C ALA A 72 -14.16 9.06 -6.45
N VAL A 73 -12.88 9.45 -6.27
CA VAL A 73 -11.98 9.77 -7.39
C VAL A 73 -11.76 8.55 -8.28
N LEU A 74 -11.54 7.36 -7.70
CA LEU A 74 -11.41 6.13 -8.48
C LEU A 74 -12.70 5.76 -9.20
N ASP A 75 -13.86 5.87 -8.55
CA ASP A 75 -15.14 5.54 -9.16
C ASP A 75 -15.40 6.37 -10.42
N ALA A 76 -15.13 7.68 -10.34
CA ALA A 76 -15.25 8.63 -11.45
C ALA A 76 -14.13 8.55 -12.49
N ALA A 77 -13.03 7.84 -12.21
CA ALA A 77 -11.90 7.75 -13.12
C ALA A 77 -12.22 6.90 -14.37
N SER A 78 -11.56 7.25 -15.47
CA SER A 78 -11.64 6.47 -16.71
C SER A 78 -11.11 5.05 -16.51
N THR A 79 -11.56 4.11 -17.34
CA THR A 79 -11.01 2.74 -17.35
C THR A 79 -9.49 2.74 -17.60
N ALA A 80 -8.98 3.69 -18.39
CA ALA A 80 -7.55 3.82 -18.65
C ALA A 80 -6.77 4.22 -17.38
N ASP A 81 -7.28 5.18 -16.60
CA ASP A 81 -6.68 5.60 -15.32
C ASP A 81 -6.71 4.44 -14.31
N LYS A 82 -7.84 3.71 -14.23
CA LYS A 82 -7.98 2.51 -13.38
C LYS A 82 -6.97 1.44 -13.76
N LEU A 83 -6.82 1.14 -15.05
CA LEU A 83 -5.84 0.17 -15.55
C LEU A 83 -4.40 0.60 -15.30
N ALA A 84 -4.09 1.89 -15.42
CA ALA A 84 -2.76 2.41 -15.11
C ALA A 84 -2.41 2.20 -13.63
N LEU A 85 -3.35 2.50 -12.72
CA LEU A 85 -3.21 2.23 -11.28
C LEU A 85 -3.05 0.73 -10.98
N ILE A 86 -3.85 -0.13 -11.61
CA ILE A 86 -3.74 -1.59 -11.43
C ILE A 86 -2.35 -2.07 -11.88
N ARG A 87 -1.88 -1.63 -13.05
CA ARG A 87 -0.57 -2.03 -13.62
C ARG A 87 0.63 -1.47 -12.84
N ALA A 88 0.43 -0.42 -12.05
CA ALA A 88 1.47 0.10 -11.18
C ALA A 88 1.80 -0.85 -10.01
N HIS A 89 0.89 -1.79 -9.68
CA HIS A 89 1.11 -2.73 -8.59
C HIS A 89 2.08 -3.84 -9.00
N PRO A 90 3.04 -4.19 -8.11
CA PRO A 90 3.91 -5.33 -8.36
C PRO A 90 3.14 -6.64 -8.24
N GLU A 91 3.55 -7.63 -9.02
CA GLU A 91 3.01 -8.99 -8.90
C GLU A 91 3.32 -9.61 -7.52
N LEU A 92 2.38 -10.41 -7.02
CA LEU A 92 2.59 -11.25 -5.85
C LEU A 92 3.66 -12.30 -6.13
N ALA A 93 4.66 -12.40 -5.26
CA ALA A 93 5.80 -13.29 -5.42
C ALA A 93 6.49 -13.17 -6.80
N GLY A 94 6.40 -12.00 -7.43
CA GLY A 94 7.02 -11.74 -8.73
C GLY A 94 8.54 -11.53 -8.63
N LYS A 95 9.18 -11.36 -9.80
CA LYS A 95 10.63 -11.12 -9.88
C LYS A 95 11.11 -9.91 -9.05
N ALA A 96 10.28 -8.87 -8.95
CA ALA A 96 10.58 -7.69 -8.15
C ALA A 96 10.65 -8.00 -6.63
N ALA A 97 9.80 -8.92 -6.15
CA ALA A 97 9.86 -9.39 -4.76
C ALA A 97 11.18 -10.13 -4.49
N ILE A 98 11.58 -11.01 -5.40
CA ILE A 98 12.85 -11.76 -5.31
C ILE A 98 14.06 -10.81 -5.36
N ALA A 99 14.00 -9.81 -6.24
CA ALA A 99 15.06 -8.81 -6.41
C ALA A 99 15.06 -7.73 -5.32
N LYS A 100 14.13 -7.77 -4.35
CA LYS A 100 13.94 -6.74 -3.30
C LYS A 100 13.78 -5.32 -3.87
N GLN A 101 13.04 -5.22 -4.97
CA GLN A 101 12.78 -3.97 -5.70
C GLN A 101 11.36 -3.43 -5.47
N LEU A 102 10.62 -3.99 -4.51
CA LEU A 102 9.29 -3.51 -4.13
C LEU A 102 9.40 -2.20 -3.35
N THR A 103 8.33 -1.40 -3.39
CA THR A 103 8.13 -0.31 -2.41
C THR A 103 8.11 -0.86 -0.99
N ALA A 104 8.38 0.00 -0.01
CA ALA A 104 8.42 -0.40 1.40
C ALA A 104 7.08 -1.01 1.84
N GLU A 105 5.96 -0.42 1.39
CA GLU A 105 4.60 -0.86 1.65
C GLU A 105 4.33 -2.23 1.02
N SER A 106 4.62 -2.40 -0.27
CA SER A 106 4.42 -3.67 -0.97
C SER A 106 5.28 -4.80 -0.38
N ASN A 107 6.51 -4.50 0.04
CA ASN A 107 7.39 -5.48 0.68
C ASN A 107 6.84 -5.93 2.05
N ALA A 108 6.41 -4.99 2.89
CA ALA A 108 5.82 -5.30 4.20
C ALA A 108 4.52 -6.10 4.06
N GLU A 109 3.68 -5.73 3.10
CA GLU A 109 2.43 -6.42 2.80
C GLU A 109 2.66 -7.88 2.37
N GLN A 110 3.53 -8.11 1.38
CA GLN A 110 3.80 -9.48 0.90
C GLN A 110 4.45 -10.35 2.00
N ALA A 111 5.34 -9.79 2.82
CA ALA A 111 5.94 -10.50 3.94
C ALA A 111 4.89 -10.87 5.02
N SER A 112 3.89 -10.01 5.25
CA SER A 112 2.82 -10.29 6.24
C SER A 112 1.97 -11.51 5.89
N ALA A 113 1.84 -11.83 4.60
CA ALA A 113 1.15 -13.02 4.11
C ALA A 113 2.09 -14.22 3.89
N GLY A 114 3.37 -14.11 4.28
CA GLY A 114 4.36 -15.18 4.12
C GLY A 114 4.78 -15.47 2.67
N LEU A 115 4.57 -14.52 1.76
CA LEU A 115 4.99 -14.67 0.35
C LEU A 115 6.51 -14.54 0.17
N ASP A 116 7.23 -14.07 1.19
CA ASP A 116 8.68 -14.11 1.29
C ASP A 116 9.22 -15.51 1.64
N LYS A 117 8.35 -16.45 2.01
CA LYS A 117 8.68 -17.80 2.49
C LYS A 117 7.88 -18.88 1.75
N LEU A 118 7.73 -18.72 0.43
CA LEU A 118 7.10 -19.73 -0.41
C LEU A 118 7.99 -20.96 -0.55
N THR A 119 7.38 -22.14 -0.53
CA THR A 119 8.06 -23.36 -1.01
C THR A 119 8.25 -23.28 -2.52
N PRO A 120 9.17 -24.08 -3.11
CA PRO A 120 9.34 -24.11 -4.57
C PRO A 120 8.04 -24.40 -5.33
N ASP A 121 7.19 -25.29 -4.80
CA ASP A 121 5.91 -25.65 -5.42
C ASP A 121 4.89 -24.51 -5.34
N GLU A 122 4.80 -23.83 -4.19
CA GLU A 122 3.94 -22.64 -4.05
C GLU A 122 4.40 -21.53 -4.99
N PHE A 123 5.70 -21.26 -5.05
CA PHE A 123 6.28 -20.27 -5.94
C PHE A 123 5.98 -20.57 -7.41
N ALA A 124 6.12 -21.84 -7.84
CA ALA A 124 5.77 -22.26 -9.19
C ALA A 124 4.28 -22.04 -9.51
N ARG A 125 3.37 -22.32 -8.56
CA ARG A 125 1.93 -22.08 -8.71
C ARG A 125 1.61 -20.60 -8.83
N PHE A 126 2.18 -19.75 -7.98
CA PHE A 126 2.03 -18.29 -8.09
C PHE A 126 2.50 -17.77 -9.44
N HIS A 127 3.66 -18.21 -9.91
CA HIS A 127 4.21 -17.79 -11.20
C HIS A 127 3.34 -18.25 -12.38
N ALA A 128 2.83 -19.48 -12.35
CA ALA A 128 1.93 -19.98 -13.39
C ALA A 128 0.61 -19.19 -13.43
N LEU A 129 0.03 -18.89 -12.26
CA LEU A 129 -1.21 -18.12 -12.16
C LEU A 129 -1.02 -16.65 -12.56
N ASN A 130 0.07 -16.00 -12.19
CA ASN A 130 0.41 -14.65 -12.66
C ASN A 130 0.53 -14.62 -14.19
N ALA A 131 1.22 -15.61 -14.79
CA ALA A 131 1.35 -15.70 -16.24
C ALA A 131 -0.02 -15.87 -16.94
N ALA A 132 -0.90 -16.70 -16.38
CA ALA A 132 -2.27 -16.87 -16.88
C ALA A 132 -3.07 -15.55 -16.76
N TYR A 133 -2.94 -14.85 -15.63
CA TYR A 133 -3.59 -13.56 -15.40
C TYR A 133 -3.17 -12.50 -16.41
N ASN A 134 -1.86 -12.34 -16.61
CA ASN A 134 -1.33 -11.40 -17.59
C ASN A 134 -1.79 -11.74 -19.01
N THR A 135 -1.82 -13.02 -19.38
CA THR A 135 -2.29 -13.45 -20.69
C THR A 135 -3.77 -13.13 -20.88
N ARG A 136 -4.58 -13.30 -19.82
CA ARG A 136 -6.03 -13.13 -19.87
C ARG A 136 -6.47 -11.67 -19.85
N PHE A 137 -5.87 -10.87 -18.96
CA PHE A 137 -6.36 -9.52 -18.64
C PHE A 137 -5.35 -8.41 -18.97
N GLY A 138 -4.07 -8.73 -19.16
CA GLY A 138 -3.03 -7.72 -19.45
C GLY A 138 -2.73 -6.77 -18.28
N PHE A 139 -2.98 -7.22 -17.04
CA PHE A 139 -2.64 -6.52 -15.80
C PHE A 139 -2.43 -7.53 -14.66
N PRO A 140 -1.67 -7.17 -13.60
CA PRO A 140 -1.36 -8.07 -12.50
C PRO A 140 -2.58 -8.42 -11.65
N PHE A 141 -2.56 -9.60 -11.04
CA PHE A 141 -3.56 -9.98 -10.04
C PHE A 141 -3.40 -9.11 -8.78
N ILE A 142 -4.50 -8.50 -8.33
CA ILE A 142 -4.53 -7.69 -7.11
C ILE A 142 -5.40 -8.34 -6.04
N ILE A 143 -4.86 -8.43 -4.82
CA ILE A 143 -5.60 -8.80 -3.61
C ILE A 143 -5.00 -8.11 -2.39
N CYS A 144 -5.82 -7.77 -1.41
CA CYS A 144 -5.34 -7.24 -0.14
C CYS A 144 -4.73 -8.38 0.70
N VAL A 145 -3.42 -8.60 0.55
CA VAL A 145 -2.71 -9.72 1.20
C VAL A 145 -2.80 -9.71 2.73
N ARG A 146 -2.96 -8.55 3.37
CA ARG A 146 -3.17 -8.45 4.84
C ARG A 146 -4.48 -9.07 5.32
N LEU A 147 -5.42 -9.34 4.42
CA LEU A 147 -6.72 -9.94 4.70
C LEU A 147 -6.83 -11.37 4.16
N ASN A 148 -5.73 -11.96 3.67
CA ASN A 148 -5.73 -13.26 3.03
C ASN A 148 -4.48 -14.06 3.44
N ASP A 149 -4.58 -15.38 3.42
CA ASP A 149 -3.45 -16.29 3.54
C ASP A 149 -3.02 -16.83 2.17
N LYS A 150 -1.90 -17.56 2.11
CA LYS A 150 -1.37 -18.11 0.85
C LYS A 150 -2.38 -18.99 0.11
N ALA A 151 -3.16 -19.78 0.84
CA ALA A 151 -4.12 -20.71 0.27
C ALA A 151 -5.28 -19.96 -0.39
N SER A 152 -5.91 -19.04 0.34
CA SER A 152 -6.99 -18.19 -0.16
C SER A 152 -6.54 -17.29 -1.31
N ILE A 153 -5.30 -16.81 -1.32
CA ILE A 153 -4.75 -16.06 -2.46
C ILE A 153 -4.70 -16.95 -3.71
N LEU A 154 -4.14 -18.16 -3.62
CA LEU A 154 -4.04 -19.08 -4.77
C LEU A 154 -5.43 -19.49 -5.28
N GLU A 155 -6.38 -19.73 -4.38
CA GLU A 155 -7.78 -20.01 -4.72
C GLU A 155 -8.43 -18.82 -5.44
N ALA A 156 -8.26 -17.61 -4.92
CA ALA A 156 -8.80 -16.39 -5.52
C ALA A 156 -8.21 -16.12 -6.91
N MET A 157 -6.89 -16.34 -7.08
CA MET A 157 -6.22 -16.24 -8.39
C MET A 157 -6.85 -17.22 -9.39
N ALA A 158 -7.04 -18.49 -9.00
CA ALA A 158 -7.62 -19.49 -9.89
C ALA A 158 -9.09 -19.18 -10.23
N ALA A 159 -9.89 -18.81 -9.24
CA ALA A 159 -11.32 -18.53 -9.42
C ALA A 159 -11.55 -17.32 -10.32
N ARG A 160 -10.82 -16.22 -10.10
CA ARG A 160 -11.03 -14.95 -10.80
C ARG A 160 -10.55 -14.94 -12.26
N LEU A 161 -9.78 -15.94 -12.70
CA LEU A 161 -9.49 -16.14 -14.14
C LEU A 161 -10.77 -16.37 -14.98
N SER A 162 -11.86 -16.79 -14.36
CA SER A 162 -13.16 -16.97 -15.01
C SER A 162 -13.95 -15.67 -15.21
N ASN A 163 -13.52 -14.57 -14.60
CA ASN A 163 -14.19 -13.28 -14.73
C ASN A 163 -14.12 -12.72 -16.16
N ASP A 164 -15.11 -11.91 -16.52
CA ASP A 164 -14.95 -10.96 -17.62
C ASP A 164 -14.05 -9.79 -17.20
N GLU A 165 -13.50 -9.08 -18.18
CA GLU A 165 -12.51 -8.02 -17.94
C GLU A 165 -13.07 -6.86 -17.10
N ALA A 166 -14.33 -6.48 -17.31
CA ALA A 166 -14.94 -5.37 -16.57
C ALA A 166 -15.14 -5.73 -15.10
N SER A 167 -15.66 -6.92 -14.84
CA SER A 167 -15.79 -7.49 -13.48
C SER A 167 -14.44 -7.59 -12.78
N GLU A 168 -13.39 -7.98 -13.50
CA GLU A 168 -12.07 -8.14 -12.91
C GLU A 168 -11.38 -6.80 -12.61
N ILE A 169 -11.56 -5.78 -13.47
CA ILE A 169 -11.10 -4.41 -13.18
C ILE A 169 -11.81 -3.88 -11.93
N ALA A 170 -13.13 -4.07 -11.81
CA ALA A 170 -13.89 -3.65 -10.64
C ALA A 170 -13.41 -4.36 -9.36
N GLN A 171 -13.09 -5.65 -9.45
CA GLN A 171 -12.52 -6.39 -8.33
C GLN A 171 -11.12 -5.90 -7.96
N ALA A 172 -10.25 -5.65 -8.93
CA ALA A 172 -8.92 -5.11 -8.66
C ALA A 172 -9.01 -3.76 -7.94
N ILE A 173 -9.88 -2.84 -8.40
CA ILE A 173 -10.10 -1.55 -7.72
C ILE A 173 -10.65 -1.74 -6.30
N THR A 174 -11.56 -2.68 -6.08
CA THR A 174 -12.06 -3.01 -4.73
C THR A 174 -10.91 -3.45 -3.81
N GLN A 175 -10.02 -4.32 -4.29
CA GLN A 175 -8.85 -4.78 -3.52
C GLN A 175 -7.86 -3.64 -3.24
N ILE A 176 -7.61 -2.75 -4.21
CA ILE A 176 -6.78 -1.54 -4.02
C ILE A 176 -7.41 -0.61 -2.97
N GLY A 177 -8.74 -0.50 -2.94
CA GLY A 177 -9.45 0.22 -1.88
C GLY A 177 -9.17 -0.32 -0.49
N LEU A 178 -9.13 -1.65 -0.32
CA LEU A 178 -8.78 -2.29 0.95
C LEU A 178 -7.31 -2.06 1.33
N ILE A 179 -6.39 -2.21 0.37
CA ILE A 179 -4.95 -1.98 0.54
C ILE A 179 -4.70 -0.54 1.01
N SER A 180 -5.18 0.44 0.23
CA SER A 180 -5.01 1.87 0.53
C SER A 180 -5.61 2.27 1.88
N LYS A 181 -6.78 1.72 2.24
CA LYS A 181 -7.39 1.96 3.55
C LYS A 181 -6.49 1.51 4.69
N LEU A 182 -5.96 0.30 4.61
CA LEU A 182 -5.10 -0.24 5.66
C LEU A 182 -3.76 0.53 5.75
N ARG A 183 -3.18 0.90 4.61
CA ARG A 183 -1.98 1.77 4.57
C ARG A 183 -2.23 3.11 5.27
N LEU A 184 -3.39 3.74 5.01
CA LEU A 184 -3.77 5.01 5.65
C LEU A 184 -3.99 4.86 7.16
N LEU A 185 -4.68 3.80 7.61
CA LEU A 185 -4.93 3.56 9.03
C LEU A 185 -3.65 3.31 9.84
N ASP A 186 -2.62 2.71 9.22
CA ASP A 186 -1.33 2.52 9.89
C ASP A 186 -0.54 3.83 10.03
N ALA A 187 -0.71 4.77 9.09
CA ALA A 187 0.14 5.96 8.96
C ALA A 187 -0.52 7.27 9.43
N VAL A 188 -1.86 7.33 9.48
CA VAL A 188 -2.62 8.56 9.74
C VAL A 188 -3.46 8.44 11.01
N THR A 189 -3.30 9.37 11.94
CA THR A 189 -4.10 9.44 13.16
C THR A 189 -5.30 10.37 13.02
N HIS A 190 -6.30 10.14 13.89
CA HIS A 190 -7.39 11.09 14.11
C HIS A 190 -6.92 12.43 14.66
#